data_AF-A0A0D0QCZ7-F1
#
_entry.id   AF-A0A0D0QCZ7-F1
#
_cell.length_a   1.000
_cell.length_b   1.000
_cell.length_c   1.000
_cell.angle_alpha   90.00
_cell.angle_beta   90.00
_cell.angle_gamma   90.00
#
_symmetry.space_group_name_H-M   'P 1'
#
loop_
_entity.id
_entity.type
_entity.pdbx_description
1 polymer ?
#
loop_
_entity_poly.entity_id
_entity_poly.type
_entity_poly.pdbx_seq_one_letter_code
_entity_poly.pdbx_strand_id
1 'polypeptide(L)'
;MFIALLALLHTGCATVSQGDCLSGNWSRIGYEDGVAGYPSSRLGNHEQACAAYGVGVDSRTYLEARERGLEVYCTPYRGFTAAANGRNYAGVCPGHLEPGFLAGFGDGRFVYDAKQHFDDVSSDVGSIEYRIRKADKDIGKAQKRLDRAENDDERRRLRREISELRADIRRADEDLRHARRREDMARRDLDHVSRRFAPIYGHW
;
A
#
# COMPACT_ATOMS: atom_id res chain seq x y z
N MET A 1 45.02 6.06 -0.65
CA MET A 1 43.84 6.79 -0.12
C MET A 1 43.07 7.34 -1.32
N PHE A 2 42.19 6.54 -1.91
CA PHE A 2 41.38 6.93 -3.08
C PHE A 2 39.98 7.26 -2.57
N ILE A 3 39.64 8.54 -2.52
CA ILE A 3 38.29 9.01 -2.18
C ILE A 3 37.47 8.92 -3.47
N ALA A 4 36.62 7.90 -3.55
CA ALA A 4 35.56 7.84 -4.55
C ALA A 4 34.47 8.85 -4.16
N LEU A 5 34.44 9.99 -4.86
CA LEU A 5 33.33 10.94 -4.79
C LEU A 5 32.13 10.31 -5.52
N LEU A 6 31.31 9.57 -4.79
CA LEU A 6 29.97 9.21 -5.24
C LEU A 6 29.11 10.48 -5.17
N ALA A 7 28.97 11.18 -6.30
CA ALA A 7 27.97 12.22 -6.46
C ALA A 7 26.58 11.54 -6.43
N LEU A 8 25.94 11.54 -5.25
CA LEU A 8 24.51 11.28 -5.13
C LEU A 8 23.77 12.41 -5.86
N LEU A 9 23.54 12.23 -7.16
CA LEU A 9 22.49 12.94 -7.87
C LEU A 9 21.18 12.54 -7.18
N HIS A 10 20.72 13.40 -6.28
CA HIS A 10 19.35 13.33 -5.80
C HIS A 10 18.47 13.59 -7.01
N THR A 11 17.93 12.51 -7.58
CA THR A 11 16.72 12.59 -8.39
C THR A 11 15.61 13.06 -7.47
N GLY A 12 15.58 14.37 -7.18
CA GLY A 12 14.34 14.99 -6.74
C GLY A 12 13.31 14.60 -7.77
N CYS A 13 12.19 14.01 -7.34
CA CYS A 13 11.09 13.70 -8.23
C CYS A 13 10.68 15.01 -8.92
N ALA A 14 11.18 15.24 -10.13
CA ALA A 14 10.84 16.42 -10.91
C ALA A 14 9.33 16.35 -11.14
N THR A 15 8.61 17.30 -10.56
CA THR A 15 7.15 17.37 -10.64
C THR A 15 6.66 17.93 -11.97
N VAL A 16 7.57 18.54 -12.73
CA VAL A 16 7.39 19.11 -14.08
C VAL A 16 8.66 18.90 -14.92
N SER A 17 8.51 18.78 -16.24
CA SER A 17 9.65 18.67 -17.17
C SER A 17 10.19 20.04 -17.59
N GLN A 18 11.39 20.09 -18.18
CA GLN A 18 11.92 21.32 -18.80
C GLN A 18 10.95 21.86 -19.88
N GLY A 19 10.32 20.98 -20.65
CA GLY A 19 9.31 21.35 -21.64
C GLY A 19 8.10 22.02 -21.01
N ASP A 20 7.62 21.52 -19.86
CA ASP A 20 6.52 22.14 -19.11
C ASP A 20 6.92 23.53 -18.60
N CYS A 21 8.11 23.68 -18.04
CA CYS A 21 8.65 24.97 -17.60
C CYS A 21 8.66 25.98 -18.75
N LEU A 22 9.23 25.60 -19.90
CA LEU A 22 9.35 26.47 -21.07
C LEU A 22 8.00 26.75 -21.74
N SER A 23 7.05 25.81 -21.66
CA SER A 23 5.70 26.01 -22.20
C SER A 23 4.92 27.10 -21.46
N GLY A 24 5.24 27.33 -20.18
CA GLY A 24 4.57 28.32 -19.33
C GLY A 24 3.08 28.06 -19.10
N ASN A 25 2.56 26.86 -19.41
CA ASN A 25 1.14 26.55 -19.23
C ASN A 25 0.78 26.21 -17.77
N TRP A 26 1.04 27.18 -16.89
CA TRP A 26 0.84 27.04 -15.45
C TRP A 26 -0.63 26.87 -15.06
N SER A 27 -1.55 27.35 -15.89
CA SER A 27 -2.99 27.11 -15.72
C SER A 27 -3.33 25.62 -15.83
N ARG A 28 -2.82 24.93 -16.87
CA ARG A 28 -3.03 23.48 -17.01
C ARG A 28 -2.44 22.71 -15.84
N ILE A 29 -1.18 22.99 -15.50
CA ILE A 29 -0.45 22.29 -14.43
C ILE A 29 -1.16 22.50 -13.08
N GLY A 30 -1.55 23.74 -12.78
CA GLY A 30 -2.31 24.07 -11.56
C GLY A 30 -3.62 23.31 -11.50
N TYR A 31 -4.41 23.35 -12.57
CA TYR A 31 -5.68 22.62 -12.64
C TYR A 31 -5.48 21.11 -12.43
N GLU A 32 -4.53 20.48 -13.12
CA GLU A 32 -4.22 19.05 -12.97
C GLU A 32 -3.80 18.69 -11.54
N ASP A 33 -2.97 19.53 -10.90
CA ASP A 33 -2.57 19.34 -9.51
C ASP A 33 -3.76 19.50 -8.55
N GLY A 34 -4.68 20.42 -8.83
CA GLY A 34 -5.93 20.59 -8.10
C GLY A 34 -6.85 19.37 -8.22
N VAL A 35 -7.04 18.86 -9.44
CA VAL A 35 -7.83 17.64 -9.71
C VAL A 35 -7.21 16.42 -9.00
N ALA A 36 -5.89 16.39 -8.87
CA ALA A 36 -5.18 15.35 -8.13
C ALA A 36 -5.20 15.53 -6.60
N GLY A 37 -5.70 16.65 -6.09
CA GLY A 37 -5.78 16.95 -4.65
C GLY A 37 -4.43 17.28 -4.00
N TYR A 38 -3.46 17.75 -4.78
CA TYR A 38 -2.15 18.10 -4.23
C TYR A 38 -2.19 19.40 -3.41
N PRO A 39 -1.39 19.51 -2.33
CA PRO A 39 -1.30 20.73 -1.53
C PRO A 39 -0.64 21.87 -2.32
N SER A 40 -0.91 23.11 -1.93
CA SER A 40 -0.31 24.30 -2.54
C SER A 40 1.21 24.32 -2.45
N SER A 41 1.79 23.65 -1.46
CA SER A 41 3.24 23.47 -1.31
C SER A 41 3.91 22.78 -2.50
N ARG A 42 3.16 22.06 -3.34
CA ARG A 42 3.67 21.44 -4.57
C ARG A 42 4.17 22.48 -5.59
N LEU A 43 3.67 23.72 -5.53
CA LEU A 43 4.18 24.83 -6.32
C LEU A 43 5.68 25.06 -6.07
N GLY A 44 6.14 24.94 -4.82
CA GLY A 44 7.57 25.09 -4.50
C GLY A 44 8.46 24.04 -5.18
N ASN A 45 7.94 22.82 -5.39
CA ASN A 45 8.65 21.79 -6.14
C ASN A 45 8.78 22.17 -7.63
N HIS A 46 7.73 22.76 -8.20
CA HIS A 46 7.76 23.26 -9.58
C HIS A 46 8.72 24.43 -9.74
N GLU A 47 8.72 25.37 -8.80
CA GLU A 47 9.66 26.51 -8.76
C GLU A 47 11.10 26.03 -8.69
N GLN A 48 11.39 25.06 -7.83
CA GLN A 48 12.73 24.45 -7.73
C GLN A 48 13.14 23.76 -9.02
N ALA A 49 12.23 23.00 -9.65
CA ALA A 49 12.52 22.28 -10.89
C ALA A 49 12.78 23.24 -12.06
N CYS A 50 11.99 24.31 -12.21
CA CYS A 50 12.16 25.26 -13.30
C CYS A 50 13.33 26.24 -13.10
N ALA A 51 13.68 26.55 -11.85
CA ALA A 51 14.86 27.35 -11.54
C ALA A 51 16.16 26.71 -12.03
N ALA A 52 16.24 25.37 -12.07
CA ALA A 52 17.38 24.64 -12.63
C ALA A 52 17.60 24.93 -14.14
N TYR A 53 16.56 25.41 -14.83
CA TYR A 53 16.59 25.82 -16.23
C TYR A 53 16.57 27.34 -16.42
N GLY A 54 16.65 28.11 -15.33
CA GLY A 54 16.55 29.57 -15.36
C GLY A 54 15.15 30.08 -15.73
N VAL A 55 14.11 29.27 -15.53
CA VAL A 55 12.72 29.61 -15.89
C VAL A 55 11.91 29.93 -14.63
N GLY A 56 11.20 31.06 -14.64
CA GLY A 56 10.27 31.45 -13.58
C GLY A 56 8.90 30.79 -13.72
N VAL A 57 8.23 30.58 -12.58
CA VAL A 57 6.87 30.02 -12.50
C VAL A 57 5.85 31.14 -12.34
N ASP A 58 4.72 31.07 -13.06
CA ASP A 58 3.57 31.96 -12.80
C ASP A 58 2.72 31.38 -11.67
N SER A 59 3.13 31.70 -10.43
CA SER A 59 2.50 31.21 -9.21
C SER A 59 1.03 31.61 -9.10
N ARG A 60 0.65 32.79 -9.59
CA ARG A 60 -0.75 33.28 -9.52
C ARG A 60 -1.65 32.44 -10.42
N THR A 61 -1.27 32.30 -11.69
CA THR A 61 -2.04 31.52 -12.67
C THR A 61 -2.14 30.05 -12.23
N TYR A 62 -1.06 29.49 -11.68
CA TYR A 62 -1.07 28.14 -11.11
C TYR A 62 -2.07 28.01 -9.96
N LEU A 63 -2.01 28.89 -8.95
CA LEU A 63 -2.85 28.79 -7.75
C LEU A 63 -4.34 28.96 -8.11
N GLU A 64 -4.68 29.95 -8.95
CA GLU A 64 -6.06 30.16 -9.40
C GLU A 64 -6.62 28.95 -10.18
N ALA A 65 -5.78 28.30 -11.00
CA ALA A 65 -6.19 27.09 -11.70
C ALA A 65 -6.29 25.87 -10.78
N ARG A 66 -5.41 25.76 -9.78
CA ARG A 66 -5.45 24.70 -8.77
C ARG A 66 -6.73 24.75 -7.95
N GLU A 67 -7.16 25.93 -7.51
CA GLU A 67 -8.43 26.06 -6.79
C GLU A 67 -9.62 25.57 -7.63
N ARG A 68 -9.65 25.87 -8.94
CA ARG A 68 -10.66 25.31 -9.86
C ARG A 68 -10.57 23.79 -10.00
N GLY A 69 -9.36 23.24 -10.02
CA GLY A 69 -9.16 21.78 -10.04
C GLY A 69 -9.64 21.11 -8.75
N LEU A 70 -9.49 21.79 -7.60
CA LEU A 70 -9.96 21.28 -6.31
C LEU A 70 -11.47 21.13 -6.25
N GLU A 71 -12.25 21.93 -6.99
CA GLU A 71 -13.70 21.71 -7.10
C GLU A 71 -14.05 20.33 -7.68
N VAL A 72 -13.21 19.79 -8.57
CA VAL A 72 -13.37 18.44 -9.14
C VAL A 72 -12.88 17.34 -8.19
N TYR A 73 -11.85 17.64 -7.41
CA TYR A 73 -11.31 16.70 -6.41
C TYR A 73 -12.23 16.60 -5.18
N CYS A 74 -12.79 17.70 -4.72
CA CYS A 74 -13.49 17.80 -3.44
C CYS A 74 -14.95 17.34 -3.55
N THR A 75 -15.12 16.05 -3.82
CA THR A 75 -16.41 15.37 -3.88
C THR A 75 -16.46 14.21 -2.88
N PRO A 76 -17.65 13.82 -2.40
CA PRO A 76 -17.78 12.65 -1.53
C PRO A 76 -17.16 11.38 -2.14
N TYR A 77 -17.41 11.13 -3.43
CA TYR A 77 -16.88 9.97 -4.15
C TYR A 77 -15.34 9.95 -4.20
N ARG A 78 -14.71 11.10 -4.42
CA ARG A 78 -13.23 11.22 -4.41
C ARG A 78 -12.67 11.04 -3.01
N GLY A 79 -13.35 11.57 -1.98
CA GLY A 79 -13.01 11.32 -0.58
C GLY A 79 -13.04 9.84 -0.23
N PHE A 80 -14.13 9.16 -0.60
CA PHE A 80 -14.29 7.71 -0.45
C PHE A 80 -13.16 6.95 -1.14
N THR A 81 -12.96 7.21 -2.43
CA THR A 81 -11.93 6.53 -3.21
C THR A 81 -10.53 6.77 -2.63
N ALA A 82 -10.23 7.99 -2.17
CA ALA A 82 -8.95 8.30 -1.55
C ALA A 82 -8.72 7.46 -0.28
N ALA A 83 -9.67 7.48 0.66
CA ALA A 83 -9.56 6.75 1.91
C ALA A 83 -9.57 5.23 1.74
N ALA A 84 -10.43 4.69 0.86
CA ALA A 84 -10.51 3.26 0.55
C ALA A 84 -9.19 2.70 -0.04
N ASN A 85 -8.41 3.56 -0.70
CA ASN A 85 -7.07 3.24 -1.20
C ASN A 85 -5.94 3.57 -0.20
N GLY A 86 -6.26 3.89 1.06
CA GLY A 86 -5.28 4.17 2.09
C GLY A 86 -4.58 5.53 1.95
N ARG A 87 -5.13 6.47 1.17
CA ARG A 87 -4.56 7.82 1.04
C ARG A 87 -5.00 8.69 2.21
N ASN A 88 -4.10 9.57 2.63
CA ASN A 88 -4.40 10.62 3.61
C ASN A 88 -5.00 11.85 2.94
N TYR A 89 -5.85 12.57 3.67
CA TYR A 89 -6.38 13.86 3.23
C TYR A 89 -5.43 15.00 3.64
N ALA A 90 -5.11 15.88 2.70
CA ALA A 90 -4.15 16.96 2.90
C ALA A 90 -4.79 18.30 3.33
N GLY A 91 -6.09 18.33 3.67
CA GLY A 91 -6.75 19.58 4.08
C GLY A 91 -6.90 20.60 2.95
N VAL A 92 -7.05 20.14 1.70
CA VAL A 92 -7.00 20.98 0.50
C VAL A 92 -8.36 21.47 0.03
N CYS A 93 -9.47 20.94 0.58
CA CYS A 93 -10.78 21.29 0.08
C CYS A 93 -11.26 22.65 0.58
N PRO A 94 -11.92 23.44 -0.30
CA PRO A 94 -12.64 24.63 0.14
C PRO A 94 -13.67 24.28 1.21
N GLY A 95 -13.86 25.16 2.20
CA GLY A 95 -14.71 24.87 3.37
C GLY A 95 -16.17 24.51 3.05
N HIS A 96 -16.69 24.89 1.89
CA HIS A 96 -18.04 24.53 1.47
C HIS A 96 -18.14 23.12 0.82
N LEU A 97 -17.02 22.56 0.34
CA LEU A 97 -16.94 21.22 -0.26
C LEU A 97 -16.38 20.19 0.73
N GLU A 98 -15.54 20.64 1.66
CA GLU A 98 -14.84 19.78 2.62
C GLU A 98 -15.78 18.87 3.44
N PRO A 99 -16.96 19.31 3.94
CA PRO A 99 -17.85 18.42 4.67
C PRO A 99 -18.31 17.20 3.85
N GLY A 100 -18.63 17.40 2.57
CA GLY A 100 -19.03 16.32 1.67
C GLY A 100 -17.87 15.37 1.36
N PHE A 101 -16.68 15.92 1.10
CA PHE A 101 -15.47 15.14 0.91
C PHE A 101 -15.15 14.29 2.16
N LEU A 102 -15.21 14.87 3.36
CA LEU A 102 -14.91 14.18 4.62
C LEU A 102 -15.93 13.10 4.96
N ALA A 103 -17.21 13.29 4.62
CA ALA A 103 -18.22 12.25 4.77
C ALA A 103 -17.84 11.00 3.95
N GLY A 104 -17.52 11.19 2.66
CA GLY A 104 -17.06 10.08 1.82
C GLY A 104 -15.72 9.50 2.27
N PHE A 105 -14.79 10.35 2.72
CA PHE A 105 -13.52 9.92 3.28
C PHE A 105 -13.71 9.01 4.51
N GLY A 106 -14.65 9.34 5.39
CA GLY A 106 -15.02 8.50 6.53
C GLY A 106 -15.53 7.12 6.10
N ASP A 107 -16.43 7.08 5.12
CA ASP A 107 -16.93 5.82 4.55
C ASP A 107 -15.81 4.97 3.93
N GLY A 108 -14.92 5.61 3.16
CA GLY A 108 -13.77 4.95 2.56
C GLY A 108 -12.78 4.45 3.61
N ARG A 109 -12.69 5.10 4.77
CA ARG A 109 -11.85 4.63 5.88
C ARG A 109 -12.38 3.33 6.47
N PHE A 110 -13.70 3.20 6.65
CA PHE A 110 -14.31 1.93 7.08
C PHE A 110 -14.00 0.78 6.11
N VAL A 111 -14.04 1.07 4.80
CA VAL A 111 -13.64 0.12 3.75
C VAL A 111 -12.18 -0.29 3.89
N TYR A 112 -11.29 0.69 3.99
CA TYR A 112 -9.86 0.44 4.11
C TYR A 112 -9.52 -0.41 5.34
N ASP A 113 -10.08 -0.08 6.49
CA ASP A 113 -9.82 -0.80 7.74
C ASP A 113 -10.30 -2.27 7.66
N ALA A 114 -11.47 -2.51 7.06
CA ALA A 114 -11.97 -3.88 6.84
C ALA A 114 -11.08 -4.67 5.88
N LYS A 115 -10.59 -4.03 4.81
CA LYS A 115 -9.68 -4.64 3.84
C LYS A 115 -8.34 -4.99 4.47
N GLN A 116 -7.74 -4.04 5.21
CA GLN A 116 -6.48 -4.29 5.93
C GLN A 116 -6.62 -5.44 6.92
N HIS A 117 -7.72 -5.49 7.68
CA HIS A 117 -7.93 -6.60 8.61
C HIS A 117 -8.02 -7.96 7.90
N PHE A 118 -8.72 -8.03 6.76
CA PHE A 118 -8.77 -9.25 5.95
C PHE A 118 -7.40 -9.64 5.40
N ASP A 119 -6.66 -8.69 4.83
CA ASP A 119 -5.33 -8.91 4.24
C ASP A 119 -4.31 -9.40 5.29
N ASP A 120 -4.36 -8.83 6.50
CA ASP A 120 -3.52 -9.24 7.64
C ASP A 120 -3.80 -10.70 8.04
N VAL A 121 -5.07 -11.06 8.20
CA VAL A 121 -5.45 -12.41 8.61
C VAL A 121 -5.21 -13.44 7.50
N SER A 122 -5.36 -13.05 6.23
CA SER A 122 -5.02 -13.92 5.10
C SER A 122 -3.50 -14.16 5.00
N SER A 123 -2.70 -13.13 5.31
CA SER A 123 -1.24 -13.26 5.40
C SER A 123 -0.81 -14.23 6.51
N ASP A 124 -1.50 -14.23 7.65
CA ASP A 124 -1.30 -15.22 8.73
C ASP A 124 -1.51 -16.65 8.21
N VAL A 125 -2.62 -16.90 7.50
CA VAL A 125 -2.93 -18.22 6.89
C VAL A 125 -1.78 -18.65 5.96
N GLY A 126 -1.38 -17.79 5.03
CA GLY A 126 -0.29 -18.08 4.10
C GLY A 126 1.05 -18.39 4.80
N SER A 127 1.35 -17.69 5.90
CA SER A 127 2.56 -17.93 6.68
C SER A 127 2.58 -19.31 7.36
N ILE A 128 1.42 -19.77 7.86
CA ILE A 128 1.27 -21.07 8.51
C ILE A 128 1.34 -22.20 7.48
N GLU A 129 0.66 -22.04 6.34
CA GLU A 129 0.74 -23.00 5.24
C GLU A 129 2.18 -23.14 4.71
N TYR A 130 2.92 -22.03 4.63
CA TYR A 130 4.34 -22.05 4.29
C TYR A 130 5.15 -22.88 5.30
N ARG A 131 4.92 -22.70 6.62
CA ARG A 131 5.60 -23.45 7.69
C ARG A 131 5.35 -24.96 7.56
N ILE A 132 4.09 -25.37 7.32
CA ILE A 132 3.70 -26.77 7.12
C ILE A 132 4.45 -27.36 5.93
N ARG A 133 4.36 -26.71 4.76
CA ARG A 133 5.00 -27.17 3.52
C ARG A 133 6.52 -27.24 3.67
N LYS A 134 7.12 -26.30 4.41
CA LYS A 134 8.56 -26.28 4.67
C LYS A 134 8.98 -27.45 5.55
N ALA A 135 8.26 -27.71 6.64
CA ALA A 135 8.51 -28.84 7.53
C ALA A 135 8.35 -30.18 6.80
N ASP A 136 7.32 -30.34 5.97
CA ASP A 136 7.11 -31.53 5.16
C ASP A 136 8.27 -31.79 4.18
N LYS A 137 8.72 -30.74 3.49
CA LYS A 137 9.91 -30.81 2.62
C LYS A 137 11.16 -31.24 3.39
N ASP A 138 11.35 -30.75 4.60
CA ASP A 138 12.51 -31.08 5.41
C ASP A 138 12.42 -32.50 6.00
N ILE A 139 11.22 -33.00 6.32
CA ILE A 139 10.99 -34.42 6.61
C ILE A 139 11.46 -35.29 5.44
N GLY A 140 11.06 -34.95 4.20
CA GLY A 140 11.49 -35.69 3.01
C GLY A 140 13.01 -35.69 2.81
N LYS A 141 13.71 -34.63 3.18
CA LYS A 141 15.19 -34.59 3.16
C LYS A 141 15.80 -35.43 4.28
N ALA A 142 15.26 -35.33 5.50
CA ALA A 142 15.73 -36.10 6.64
C ALA A 142 15.53 -37.61 6.43
N GLN A 143 14.44 -38.01 5.78
CA GLN A 143 14.20 -39.40 5.35
C GLN A 143 15.27 -39.88 4.37
N LYS A 144 15.57 -39.10 3.32
CA LYS A 144 16.65 -39.43 2.36
C LYS A 144 18.03 -39.56 3.02
N ARG A 145 18.30 -38.75 4.06
CA ARG A 145 19.53 -38.85 4.86
C ARG A 145 19.50 -40.11 5.73
N LEU A 146 18.35 -40.44 6.31
CA LEU A 146 18.17 -41.62 7.17
C LEU A 146 18.40 -42.92 6.40
N ASP A 147 17.97 -42.98 5.14
CA ASP A 147 18.17 -44.14 4.25
C ASP A 147 19.66 -44.39 3.95
N ARG A 148 20.49 -43.34 4.02
CA ARG A 148 21.93 -43.38 3.74
C ARG A 148 22.80 -43.41 5.01
N ALA A 149 22.19 -43.42 6.19
CA ALA A 149 22.91 -43.32 7.45
C ALA A 149 23.72 -44.58 7.74
N GLU A 150 25.02 -44.42 7.98
CA GLU A 150 25.98 -45.52 8.16
C GLU A 150 26.07 -46.01 9.61
N ASN A 151 25.65 -45.20 10.58
CA ASN A 151 25.73 -45.51 12.01
C ASN A 151 24.42 -45.24 12.75
N ASP A 152 24.26 -45.90 13.91
CA ASP A 152 23.03 -45.82 14.69
C ASP A 152 22.81 -44.45 15.35
N ASP A 153 23.88 -43.73 15.66
CA ASP A 153 23.82 -42.41 16.29
C ASP A 153 23.18 -41.38 15.33
N GLU A 154 23.61 -41.40 14.07
CA GLU A 154 23.02 -40.60 13.00
C GLU A 154 21.55 -40.99 12.76
N ARG A 155 21.24 -42.30 12.71
CA ARG A 155 19.85 -42.79 12.59
C ARG A 155 18.98 -42.28 13.74
N ARG A 156 19.47 -42.32 14.99
CA ARG A 156 18.75 -41.81 16.16
C ARG A 156 18.52 -40.30 16.06
N ARG A 157 19.51 -39.52 15.63
CA ARG A 157 19.37 -38.07 15.45
C ARG A 157 18.34 -37.73 14.37
N LEU A 158 18.41 -38.37 13.21
CA LEU A 158 17.49 -38.12 12.09
C LEU A 158 16.05 -38.52 12.42
N ARG A 159 15.84 -39.62 13.17
CA ARG A 159 14.51 -40.01 13.65
C ARG A 159 13.92 -38.98 14.62
N ARG A 160 14.75 -38.39 15.49
CA ARG A 160 14.32 -37.27 16.36
C ARG A 160 13.95 -36.04 15.55
N GLU A 161 14.78 -35.63 14.60
CA GLU A 161 14.50 -34.51 13.68
C GLU A 161 13.16 -34.70 12.95
N ILE A 162 12.91 -35.89 12.39
CA ILE A 162 11.62 -36.22 11.74
C ILE A 162 10.46 -36.15 12.73
N SER A 163 10.65 -36.65 13.95
CA SER A 163 9.61 -36.63 14.98
C SER A 163 9.25 -35.20 15.42
N GLU A 164 10.26 -34.34 15.55
CA GLU A 164 10.12 -32.91 15.87
C GLU A 164 9.37 -32.17 14.75
N LEU A 165 9.81 -32.32 13.50
CA LEU A 165 9.14 -31.70 12.35
C LEU A 165 7.69 -32.16 12.20
N ARG A 166 7.40 -33.44 12.47
CA ARG A 166 6.01 -33.95 12.49
C ARG A 166 5.18 -33.31 13.62
N ALA A 167 5.79 -33.05 14.77
CA ALA A 167 5.13 -32.34 15.85
C ALA A 167 4.87 -30.86 15.51
N ASP A 168 5.81 -30.21 14.80
CA ASP A 168 5.63 -28.86 14.28
C ASP A 168 4.47 -28.77 13.29
N ILE A 169 4.35 -29.73 12.36
CA ILE A 169 3.21 -29.79 11.42
C ILE A 169 1.90 -29.90 12.19
N ARG A 170 1.80 -30.80 13.18
CA ARG A 170 0.55 -30.95 13.97
C ARG A 170 0.14 -29.67 14.68
N ARG A 171 1.10 -28.95 15.28
CA ARG A 171 0.85 -27.64 15.91
C ARG A 171 0.43 -26.59 14.86
N ALA A 172 1.13 -26.54 13.74
CA ALA A 172 0.81 -25.60 12.67
C ALA A 172 -0.56 -25.89 12.02
N ASP A 173 -0.99 -27.15 11.93
CA ASP A 173 -2.32 -27.53 11.46
C ASP A 173 -3.42 -27.07 12.43
N GLU A 174 -3.17 -27.13 13.74
CA GLU A 174 -4.05 -26.53 14.76
C GLU A 174 -4.16 -25.02 14.57
N ASP A 175 -3.02 -24.32 14.51
CA ASP A 175 -2.95 -22.88 14.25
C ASP A 175 -3.70 -22.50 12.97
N LEU A 176 -3.51 -23.27 11.89
CA LEU A 176 -4.14 -23.04 10.59
C LEU A 176 -5.66 -23.11 10.69
N ARG A 177 -6.21 -24.07 11.46
CA ARG A 177 -7.66 -24.15 11.68
C ARG A 177 -8.20 -22.91 12.40
N HIS A 178 -7.46 -22.38 13.37
CA HIS A 178 -7.84 -21.14 14.05
C HIS A 178 -7.72 -19.93 13.11
N ALA A 179 -6.63 -19.81 12.37
CA ALA A 179 -6.39 -18.73 11.42
C ALA A 179 -7.48 -18.67 10.33
N ARG A 180 -7.84 -19.81 9.73
CA ARG A 180 -8.91 -19.89 8.71
C ARG A 180 -10.28 -19.48 9.24
N ARG A 181 -10.60 -19.77 10.51
CA ARG A 181 -11.84 -19.27 11.14
C ARG A 181 -11.83 -17.75 11.26
N ARG A 182 -10.69 -17.16 11.63
CA ARG A 182 -10.54 -15.70 11.69
C ARG A 182 -10.65 -15.08 10.30
N GLU A 183 -10.01 -15.68 9.30
CA GLU A 183 -10.06 -15.21 7.91
C GLU A 183 -11.49 -15.19 7.37
N ASP A 184 -12.26 -16.24 7.66
CA ASP A 184 -13.66 -16.35 7.26
C ASP A 184 -14.56 -15.32 7.97
N MET A 185 -14.27 -14.96 9.23
CA MET A 185 -14.94 -13.84 9.91
C MET A 185 -14.58 -12.50 9.26
N ALA A 186 -13.29 -12.20 9.08
CA ALA A 186 -12.83 -10.97 8.44
C ALA A 186 -13.38 -10.80 7.01
N ARG A 187 -13.49 -11.89 6.25
CA ARG A 187 -14.12 -11.91 4.92
C ARG A 187 -15.59 -11.53 4.97
N ARG A 188 -16.35 -12.05 5.94
CA ARG A 188 -17.76 -11.68 6.13
C ARG A 188 -17.92 -10.21 6.49
N ASP A 189 -17.03 -9.69 7.35
CA ASP A 189 -17.05 -8.28 7.73
C ASP A 189 -16.76 -7.38 6.52
N LEU A 190 -15.77 -7.75 5.70
CA LEU A 190 -15.47 -7.04 4.44
C LEU A 190 -16.66 -7.08 3.45
N ASP A 191 -17.31 -8.23 3.29
CA ASP A 191 -18.51 -8.37 2.45
C ASP A 191 -19.67 -7.52 2.98
N HIS A 192 -19.89 -7.49 4.30
CA HIS A 192 -20.90 -6.62 4.92
C HIS A 192 -20.64 -5.14 4.65
N VAL A 193 -19.38 -4.70 4.80
CA VAL A 193 -18.95 -3.32 4.50
C VAL A 193 -19.12 -3.02 3.00
N SER A 194 -18.77 -3.96 2.12
CA SER A 194 -18.97 -3.83 0.68
C SER A 194 -20.44 -3.63 0.32
N ARG A 195 -21.34 -4.47 0.85
CA ARG A 195 -22.79 -4.37 0.62
C ARG A 195 -23.38 -3.06 1.14
N ARG A 196 -22.87 -2.54 2.26
CA ARG A 196 -23.31 -1.26 2.83
C ARG A 196 -23.02 -0.09 1.90
N PHE A 197 -21.83 -0.07 1.28
CA PHE A 197 -21.36 1.09 0.50
C PHE A 197 -21.53 0.96 -1.01
N ALA A 198 -21.74 -0.25 -1.53
CA ALA A 198 -21.95 -0.49 -2.96
C ALA A 198 -23.10 0.35 -3.58
N PRO A 199 -24.26 0.57 -2.92
CA PRO A 199 -25.31 1.43 -3.47
C PRO A 199 -24.93 2.90 -3.62
N ILE A 200 -23.91 3.37 -2.88
CA ILE A 200 -23.50 4.79 -2.85
C ILE A 200 -22.31 5.04 -3.77
N TYR A 201 -21.30 4.16 -3.71
CA TYR A 201 -20.01 4.35 -4.39
C TYR A 201 -19.74 3.34 -5.50
N GLY A 202 -20.67 2.40 -5.76
CA GLY A 202 -20.48 1.30 -6.68
C GLY A 202 -19.61 0.17 -6.09
N HIS A 203 -19.32 -0.83 -6.93
CA HIS A 203 -18.38 -1.89 -6.56
C HIS A 203 -16.94 -1.37 -6.71
N TRP A 204 -16.10 -1.69 -5.73
CA TRP A 204 -14.72 -1.23 -5.59
C TRP A 204 -13.80 -2.40 -5.23
#